data_AF-A0A7W0F0Z3-F1
#
_entry.id   AF-A0A7W0F0Z3-F1
#
_cell.length_a   1.000
_cell.length_b   1.000
_cell.length_c   1.000
_cell.angle_alpha   90.00
_cell.angle_beta   90.00
_cell.angle_gamma   90.00
#
_symmetry.space_group_name_H-M   'P 1'
#
loop_
_entity.id
_entity.type
_entity.pdbx_description
1 polymer ?
#
loop_
_entity_poly.entity_id
_entity_poly.type
_entity_poly.pdbx_seq_one_letter_code
_entity_poly.pdbx_strand_id
1 'polypeptide(L)' 'MTENQVEIVRTICNSHCGGTCEMKVHVQDNKIIRIEPDDRPGHPRMCARGHAYRQRVYAPDRLLYPL' A
#
# COMPACT_ATOMS: atom_id res chain seq x y z
N MET A 1 7.87 -12.11 -22.25
CA MET A 1 7.32 -12.98 -21.21
C MET A 1 8.06 -12.67 -19.93
N THR A 2 7.77 -11.52 -19.33
CA THR A 2 8.49 -11.04 -18.15
C THR A 2 7.95 -11.76 -16.92
N GLU A 3 8.85 -12.31 -16.11
CA GLU A 3 8.55 -13.09 -14.92
C GLU A 3 7.55 -12.37 -14.03
N ASN A 4 6.57 -13.15 -13.54
CA ASN A 4 5.49 -12.75 -12.65
C ASN A 4 6.01 -12.47 -11.23
N GLN A 5 7.09 -11.71 -11.10
CA GLN A 5 7.78 -11.47 -9.85
C GLN A 5 7.05 -10.41 -9.04
N VAL A 6 6.64 -10.79 -7.83
CA VAL A 6 6.06 -9.87 -6.86
C VAL A 6 7.21 -9.20 -6.10
N GLU A 7 7.33 -7.89 -6.24
CA GLU A 7 8.21 -7.06 -5.42
C GLU A 7 7.51 -6.68 -4.11
N ILE A 8 8.22 -6.79 -2.99
CA ILE A 8 7.70 -6.39 -1.67
C ILE A 8 8.38 -5.10 -1.25
N VAL A 9 7.63 -4.00 -1.24
CA VAL A 9 8.09 -2.69 -0.79
C VAL A 9 7.63 -2.46 0.65
N ARG A 10 8.57 -2.19 1.56
CA ARG A 10 8.26 -1.79 2.93
C ARG A 10 8.10 -0.28 3.01
N THR A 11 6.96 0.16 3.50
CA THR A 11 6.64 1.59 3.61
C THR A 11 5.70 1.85 4.78
N ILE A 12 5.28 3.10 4.94
CA ILE A 12 4.42 3.54 6.03
C ILE A 12 3.08 4.00 5.48
N CYS A 13 2.00 3.72 6.21
CA CYS A 13 0.65 4.12 5.84
C CYS A 13 0.50 5.65 5.81
N ASN A 14 0.09 6.21 4.67
CA ASN A 14 -0.23 7.63 4.58
C ASN A 14 -1.75 7.89 4.55
N SER A 15 -2.51 7.26 5.46
CA SER A 15 -3.97 7.47 5.57
C SER A 15 -4.37 8.75 6.33
N HIS A 16 -3.42 9.67 6.56
CA HIS A 16 -3.60 10.96 7.24
C HIS A 16 -4.12 10.86 8.70
N CYS A 17 -3.98 9.70 9.35
CA CYS A 17 -4.34 9.49 10.74
C CYS A 17 -3.14 9.56 11.71
N GLY A 18 -2.05 10.20 11.29
CA GLY A 18 -0.74 10.18 11.97
C GLY A 18 0.29 9.28 11.28
N GLY A 19 -0.18 8.32 10.48
CA GLY A 19 0.62 7.63 9.47
C GLY A 19 1.88 6.94 9.98
N THR A 20 1.79 6.19 11.09
CA THR A 20 2.91 5.45 11.68
C THR A 20 2.81 3.94 11.49
N CYS A 21 1.76 3.46 10.81
CA CYS A 21 1.58 2.03 10.58
C CYS A 21 2.55 1.55 9.49
N GLU A 22 3.50 0.69 9.85
CA GLU A 22 4.40 0.04 8.89
C GLU A 22 3.66 -1.06 8.10
N MET A 23 3.88 -1.09 6.79
CA MET A 23 3.21 -1.99 5.87
C MET A 23 4.15 -2.58 4.82
N LYS A 24 3.78 -3.78 4.37
CA LYS A 24 4.35 -4.47 3.21
C LYS A 24 3.38 -4.30 2.03
N VAL A 25 3.86 -3.68 0.98
CA VAL A 25 3.13 -3.47 -0.27
C VAL A 25 3.68 -4.42 -1.31
N HIS A 26 2.81 -5.32 -1.79
CA HIS A 26 3.14 -6.26 -2.84
C HIS A 26 2.83 -5.61 -4.18
N VAL A 27 3.86 -5.45 -5.02
CA VAL A 27 3.79 -4.78 -6.32
C VAL A 27 4.13 -5.80 -7.40
N GLN A 28 3.31 -5.84 -8.44
CA GLN A 28 3.49 -6.68 -9.62
C GLN A 28 3.05 -5.88 -10.84
N ASP A 29 3.84 -5.88 -11.92
CA ASP A 29 3.55 -5.13 -13.14
C ASP A 29 3.21 -3.64 -12.86
N ASN A 30 3.99 -3.02 -11.97
CA ASN A 30 3.81 -1.64 -11.52
C ASN A 30 2.42 -1.36 -10.88
N LYS A 31 1.76 -2.40 -10.37
CA LYS A 31 0.47 -2.32 -9.67
C LYS A 31 0.55 -2.97 -8.30
N ILE A 32 -0.09 -2.32 -7.33
CA ILE A 32 -0.27 -2.87 -5.99
C ILE A 32 -1.32 -3.98 -6.07
N ILE A 33 -0.91 -5.20 -5.80
CA ILE A 33 -1.79 -6.37 -5.75
C ILE A 33 -2.30 -6.64 -4.33
N ARG A 34 -1.51 -6.30 -3.30
CA ARG A 34 -1.83 -6.58 -1.89
C ARG A 34 -1.11 -5.63 -0.95
N ILE A 35 -1.76 -5.31 0.18
CA ILE A 35 -1.19 -4.51 1.28
C ILE A 35 -1.39 -5.27 2.58
N GLU A 36 -0.30 -5.47 3.31
CA GLU A 36 -0.28 -6.21 4.58
C GLU A 36 0.42 -5.40 5.67
N PRO A 37 0.09 -5.61 6.95
CA PRO A 37 0.88 -5.07 8.03
C PRO A 37 2.30 -5.67 7.99
N ASP A 38 3.27 -4.93 8.54
CA ASP A 38 4.57 -5.50 8.85
C ASP A 38 4.42 -6.68 9.83
N ASP A 39 5.27 -7.69 9.67
CA ASP A 39 5.28 -8.93 10.47
C ASP A 39 6.31 -8.90 11.61
N ARG A 40 7.09 -7.82 11.73
CA ARG A 40 8.05 -7.66 12.81
C ARG A 40 7.35 -7.54 14.17
N PRO A 41 7.90 -8.16 15.24
CA PRO A 41 7.37 -8.04 16.59
C PRO A 41 7.37 -6.58 17.07
N GLY A 42 6.32 -6.17 17.78
CA GLY A 42 6.24 -4.84 18.40
C GLY A 42 5.73 -3.73 17.47
N HIS A 43 5.43 -4.02 16.20
CA HIS A 43 4.88 -3.04 15.28
C HIS A 43 3.34 -2.95 15.38
N PRO A 44 2.78 -1.72 15.25
CA PRO A 44 1.35 -1.52 15.36
C PRO A 44 0.59 -2.22 14.23
N ARG A 45 -0.50 -2.88 14.59
CA ARG A 45 -1.39 -3.54 13.63
C ARG A 45 -2.05 -2.49 12.73
N MET A 46 -2.16 -2.80 11.45
CA MET A 46 -2.79 -1.92 10.47
C MET A 46 -4.31 -1.92 10.62
N CYS A 47 -4.93 -0.74 10.50
CA CYS A 47 -6.39 -0.60 10.51
C CYS A 47 -7.01 -0.92 9.13
N ALA A 48 -8.35 -1.03 9.08
CA ALA A 48 -9.08 -1.30 7.85
C ALA A 48 -8.79 -0.29 6.71
N ARG A 49 -8.53 0.99 7.05
CA ARG A 49 -8.15 2.02 6.06
C ARG A 49 -6.82 1.72 5.38
N GLY A 50 -5.82 1.23 6.13
CA GLY A 50 -4.52 0.84 5.57
C GLY A 50 -4.63 -0.35 4.64
N HIS A 51 -5.44 -1.35 5.00
CA HIS A 51 -5.75 -2.48 4.12
C HIS A 51 -6.47 -2.05 2.83
N ALA A 52 -7.40 -1.09 2.94
CA ALA A 52 -8.16 -0.58 1.80
C ALA A 52 -7.43 0.50 0.99
N TYR A 53 -6.19 0.87 1.34
CA TYR A 53 -5.50 2.03 0.74
C TYR A 53 -5.34 1.92 -0.78
N ARG A 54 -5.26 0.69 -1.30
CA ARG A 54 -5.28 0.39 -2.75
C ARG A 54 -6.48 1.00 -3.47
N GLN A 55 -7.66 1.06 -2.84
CA GLN A 55 -8.87 1.66 -3.42
C GLN A 55 -8.70 3.16 -3.66
N ARG A 56 -7.95 3.86 -2.80
CA ARG A 56 -7.67 5.29 -2.96
C ARG A 56 -6.66 5.55 -4.08
N VAL A 57 -5.61 4.73 -4.18
CA VAL A 57 -4.58 4.87 -5.22
C VAL A 57 -5.16 4.66 -6.62
N TYR A 58 -6.12 3.75 -6.76
CA TYR A 58 -6.78 3.40 -8.02
C TYR A 58 -8.21 3.92 -8.11
N ALA A 59 -8.54 4.98 -7.37
CA ALA A 59 -9.85 5.61 -7.45
C ALA A 59 -10.07 6.19 -8.87
N PRO A 60 -11.26 6.01 -9.47
CA PRO A 60 -11.52 6.44 -10.85
C PRO A 60 -11.50 7.97 -11.03
N ASP A 61 -11.73 8.70 -9.95
CA ASP A 61 -11.75 10.17 -9.84
C ASP A 61 -10.40 10.76 -9.45
N ARG A 62 -9.33 9.96 -9.38
CA ARG A 62 -7.99 10.45 -9.05
C ARG A 62 -7.51 11.47 -10.08
N LEU A 63 -7.16 12.67 -9.62
CA LEU A 63 -6.50 13.68 -10.45
C LEU A 63 -5.15 13.16 -10.96
N LEU A 64 -4.98 13.14 -12.28
CA LEU A 64 -3.76 12.68 -12.95
C LEU A 64 -2.84 13.83 -13.40
N TYR A 65 -3.39 15.03 -13.50
CA TYR A 65 -2.71 16.22 -14.00
C TYR A 65 -2.98 17.42 -13.08
N PRO A 66 -2.01 18.33 -12.93
CA PRO A 66 -2.26 19.63 -12.31
C PRO A 66 -3.39 20.35 -13.03
N LEU A 67 -4.21 21.06 -12.26
CA LEU A 67 -5.27 21.94 -12.78
C LEU A 67 -4.72 23.33 -13.05
#